data_AF-A0A7Z0BMG8-F1
#
_entry.id   AF-A0A7Z0BMG8-F1
#
_cell.length_a   1.000
_cell.length_b   1.000
_cell.length_c   1.000
_cell.angle_alpha   90.00
_cell.angle_beta   90.00
_cell.angle_gamma   90.00
#
_symmetry.space_group_name_H-M   'P 1'
#
loop_
_entity.id
_entity.type
_entity.pdbx_description
1 polymer ?
#
loop_
_entity_poly.entity_id
_entity_poly.type
_entity_poly.pdbx_seq_one_letter_code
_entity_poly.pdbx_strand_id
1 'polypeptide(L)'
;MTGRIRREDRECPLSTAIEYVGDWWTLLLLHDVFDGYTRFDEFQRNLGISSSMLTGRLRRLVSDGFLERRPYQSRPVRHEYVLTELGRSLRPVVVTLAAWGNSRLAPEERRMILVDAESREEVEPIVVDAVTGRRLDDADAYVFTAGPAAGSEMRERYTPDE
;
A
#
# COMPACT_ATOMS: atom_id res chain seq x y z
N MET A 1 -18.50 -5.52 -10.74
CA MET A 1 -19.74 -5.04 -10.11
C MET A 1 -19.44 -3.69 -9.46
N THR A 2 -19.56 -2.60 -10.21
CA THR A 2 -19.40 -1.25 -9.66
C THR A 2 -20.66 -0.92 -8.89
N GLY A 3 -20.71 -1.30 -7.62
CA GLY A 3 -21.73 -0.82 -6.69
C GLY A 3 -21.73 0.71 -6.71
N ARG A 4 -22.91 1.31 -6.67
CA ARG A 4 -23.09 2.76 -6.65
C ARG A 4 -22.39 3.32 -5.40
N ILE A 5 -21.17 3.83 -5.58
CA ILE A 5 -20.37 4.49 -4.55
C ILE A 5 -21.21 5.64 -3.99
N ARG A 6 -21.48 5.63 -2.67
CA ARG A 6 -22.21 6.72 -2.02
C ARG A 6 -21.32 7.96 -1.98
N ARG A 7 -21.92 9.13 -1.82
CA ARG A 7 -21.14 10.38 -1.80
C ARG A 7 -20.24 10.43 -0.56
N GLU A 8 -20.72 9.94 0.58
CA GLU A 8 -19.91 9.76 1.80
C GLU A 8 -18.68 8.85 1.60
N ASP A 9 -18.76 7.85 0.70
CA ASP A 9 -17.64 6.96 0.41
C ASP A 9 -16.53 7.72 -0.32
N ARG A 10 -16.83 8.79 -1.08
CA ARG A 10 -15.81 9.59 -1.78
C ARG A 10 -15.02 10.51 -0.86
N GLU A 11 -15.60 10.92 0.26
CA GLU A 11 -14.93 11.72 1.28
C GLU A 11 -14.07 10.85 2.22
N CYS A 12 -14.26 9.52 2.19
CA CYS A 12 -13.54 8.58 3.03
C CYS A 12 -12.08 8.39 2.53
N PRO A 13 -11.06 8.66 3.37
CA PRO A 13 -9.66 8.44 2.99
C PRO A 13 -9.34 6.99 2.61
N LEU A 14 -10.06 6.02 3.17
CA LEU A 14 -9.89 4.61 2.83
C LEU A 14 -10.34 4.30 1.40
N SER A 15 -11.39 4.97 0.91
CA SER A 15 -11.83 4.83 -0.48
C SER A 15 -10.81 5.42 -1.44
N THR A 16 -10.20 6.56 -1.09
CA THR A 16 -9.09 7.10 -1.88
C THR A 16 -7.90 6.13 -1.90
N ALA A 17 -7.54 5.55 -0.75
CA ALA A 17 -6.44 4.58 -0.68
C ALA A 17 -6.72 3.33 -1.52
N ILE A 18 -7.91 2.75 -1.43
CA ILE A 18 -8.27 1.51 -2.15
C ILE A 18 -8.31 1.73 -3.68
N GLU A 19 -8.59 2.95 -4.14
CA GLU A 19 -8.48 3.28 -5.57
C GLU A 19 -7.05 3.09 -6.09
N TYR A 20 -6.04 3.46 -5.29
CA TYR A 20 -4.63 3.35 -5.65
C TYR A 20 -4.06 1.95 -5.41
N VAL A 21 -4.27 1.38 -4.22
CA VAL A 21 -3.58 0.16 -3.76
C VAL A 21 -4.49 -1.06 -3.61
N GLY A 22 -5.79 -0.94 -3.86
CA GLY A 22 -6.77 -2.02 -3.64
C GLY A 22 -6.77 -3.13 -4.70
N ASP A 23 -5.95 -3.01 -5.73
CA ASP A 23 -5.77 -4.06 -6.72
C ASP A 23 -4.63 -5.01 -6.32
N TRP A 24 -4.91 -6.31 -6.35
CA TRP A 24 -3.98 -7.37 -5.99
C TRP A 24 -2.60 -7.25 -6.66
N TRP A 25 -2.58 -7.01 -7.98
CA TRP A 25 -1.33 -6.90 -8.74
C TRP A 25 -0.52 -5.65 -8.35
N THR A 26 -1.20 -4.59 -7.92
CA THR A 26 -0.54 -3.36 -7.48
C THR A 26 0.23 -3.59 -6.19
N LEU A 27 -0.34 -4.31 -5.22
CA LEU A 27 0.36 -4.66 -3.98
C LEU A 27 1.56 -5.57 -4.23
N LEU A 28 1.42 -6.60 -5.07
CA LEU A 28 2.54 -7.48 -5.41
C LEU A 28 3.64 -6.75 -6.18
N LEU A 29 3.28 -5.86 -7.10
CA LEU A 29 4.25 -5.06 -7.83
C LEU A 29 4.98 -4.09 -6.89
N LEU A 30 4.27 -3.42 -5.98
CA LEU A 30 4.88 -2.57 -4.96
C LEU A 30 5.83 -3.36 -4.06
N HIS A 31 5.46 -4.59 -3.67
CA HIS A 31 6.34 -5.49 -2.93
C HIS A 31 7.65 -5.76 -3.69
N ASP A 32 7.58 -6.15 -4.96
CA ASP A 32 8.76 -6.33 -5.81
C ASP A 32 9.62 -5.05 -5.88
N VAL A 33 9.01 -3.87 -6.04
CA VAL A 33 9.78 -2.62 -6.10
C VAL A 33 10.44 -2.29 -4.74
N PHE A 34 9.78 -2.59 -3.62
CA PHE A 34 10.39 -2.42 -2.29
C PHE A 34 11.57 -3.34 -2.05
N ASP A 35 11.57 -4.52 -2.67
CA ASP A 35 12.69 -5.48 -2.65
C ASP A 35 13.80 -5.12 -3.65
N GLY A 36 13.63 -4.03 -4.41
CA GLY A 36 14.64 -3.47 -5.29
C GLY A 36 14.59 -3.94 -6.74
N TYR A 37 13.56 -4.71 -7.14
CA TYR A 37 13.32 -5.01 -8.55
C TYR A 37 12.88 -3.75 -9.27
N THR A 38 13.47 -3.47 -10.44
CA THR A 38 13.18 -2.21 -11.18
C THR A 38 12.84 -2.45 -12.64
N ARG A 39 13.03 -3.66 -13.17
CA ARG A 39 12.92 -3.93 -14.61
C ARG A 39 11.66 -4.71 -14.93
N PHE A 40 11.10 -4.42 -16.11
CA PHE A 40 9.88 -5.07 -16.61
C PHE A 40 9.97 -6.61 -16.61
N ASP A 41 11.07 -7.16 -17.12
CA ASP A 41 11.25 -8.62 -17.22
C ASP A 41 11.42 -9.30 -15.86
N GLU A 42 11.89 -8.56 -14.84
CA GLU A 42 11.98 -9.05 -13.45
C GLU A 42 10.58 -9.18 -12.88
N PHE A 43 9.78 -8.12 -12.94
CA PHE A 43 8.38 -8.14 -12.50
C PHE A 43 7.56 -9.22 -13.22
N GLN A 44 7.71 -9.34 -14.54
CA GLN A 44 6.97 -10.33 -15.31
C GLN A 44 7.33 -11.77 -14.88
N ARG A 45 8.61 -12.02 -14.61
CA ARG A 45 9.09 -13.34 -14.16
C ARG A 45 8.62 -13.66 -12.74
N ASN A 46 8.73 -12.70 -11.82
CA ASN A 46 8.39 -12.89 -10.41
C ASN A 46 6.88 -13.08 -10.22
N LEU A 47 6.08 -12.26 -10.90
CA LEU A 47 4.63 -12.21 -10.70
C LEU A 47 3.85 -13.17 -11.59
N GLY A 48 4.45 -13.68 -12.68
CA GLY A 48 3.75 -14.52 -13.66
C GLY A 48 2.59 -13.82 -14.37
N ILE A 49 2.55 -12.48 -14.33
CA ILE A 49 1.50 -11.64 -14.88
C ILE A 49 1.66 -11.47 -16.40
N SER A 50 0.57 -11.29 -17.14
CA SER A 50 0.66 -11.00 -18.57
C SER A 50 1.32 -9.63 -18.84
N SER A 51 2.07 -9.52 -19.94
CA SER A 51 2.76 -8.27 -20.29
C SER A 51 1.80 -7.09 -20.48
N SER A 52 0.59 -7.33 -20.99
CA SER A 52 -0.43 -6.29 -21.17
C SER A 52 -0.94 -5.76 -19.83
N MET A 53 -1.20 -6.65 -18.87
CA MET A 53 -1.65 -6.25 -17.54
C MET A 53 -0.54 -5.55 -16.76
N LEU A 54 0.69 -6.08 -16.79
CA LEU A 54 1.85 -5.44 -16.16
C LEU A 54 2.09 -4.02 -16.72
N THR A 55 2.00 -3.86 -18.04
CA THR A 55 2.11 -2.55 -18.69
C THR A 55 1.04 -1.59 -18.18
N GLY A 56 -0.21 -2.04 -18.03
CA GLY A 56 -1.30 -1.22 -17.48
C GLY A 56 -1.03 -0.78 -16.05
N ARG A 57 -0.56 -1.69 -15.19
CA ARG A 57 -0.25 -1.41 -13.77
C ARG A 57 0.93 -0.44 -13.62
N LEU A 58 2.03 -0.69 -14.33
CA LEU A 58 3.19 0.20 -14.30
C LEU A 58 2.86 1.61 -14.82
N ARG A 59 2.09 1.72 -15.90
CA ARG A 59 1.62 3.03 -16.40
C ARG A 59 0.80 3.77 -15.37
N ARG A 60 -0.10 3.06 -14.68
CA ARG A 60 -0.93 3.66 -13.64
C ARG A 60 -0.10 4.15 -12.45
N LEU A 61 0.78 3.31 -11.91
CA LEU A 61 1.67 3.70 -10.81
C LEU A 61 2.59 4.86 -11.16
N VAL A 62 3.02 4.98 -12.43
CA VAL A 62 3.77 6.14 -12.90
C VAL A 62 2.89 7.38 -13.00
N SER A 63 1.68 7.26 -13.56
CA SER A 63 0.72 8.36 -13.69
C SER A 63 0.27 8.89 -12.32
N ASP A 64 0.08 8.01 -11.35
CA ASP A 64 -0.35 8.33 -9.99
C ASP A 64 0.85 8.80 -9.12
N GLY A 65 2.07 8.82 -9.66
CA GLY A 65 3.25 9.39 -9.01
C GLY A 65 3.93 8.49 -8.00
N PHE A 66 3.60 7.20 -7.92
CA PHE A 66 4.27 6.22 -7.04
C PHE A 66 5.61 5.74 -7.62
N LEU A 67 5.70 5.66 -8.95
CA LEU A 67 6.89 5.25 -9.67
C LEU A 67 7.34 6.31 -10.67
N GLU A 68 8.64 6.39 -10.91
CA GLU A 68 9.22 7.13 -12.02
C GLU A 68 9.77 6.13 -13.04
N ARG A 69 9.48 6.35 -14.33
CA ARG A 69 10.03 5.57 -15.43
C ARG A 69 11.23 6.29 -16.04
N ARG A 70 12.44 5.81 -15.79
CA ARG A 70 13.68 6.44 -16.25
C ARG A 70 14.53 5.51 -17.12
N PRO A 71 15.23 6.04 -18.14
CA PRO A 71 16.15 5.23 -18.94
C PRO A 71 17.39 4.87 -18.12
N TYR A 72 17.79 3.59 -18.11
CA TYR A 72 19.04 3.12 -17.50
C TYR A 72 20.09 2.70 -18.54
N GLN A 73 19.68 2.51 -19.79
CA GLN A 73 20.54 2.14 -20.90
C GLN A 73 20.10 2.94 -22.12
N SER A 74 21.05 3.38 -22.96
CA SER A 74 20.78 4.21 -24.13
C SER A 74 20.78 3.46 -25.47
N ARG A 75 21.38 2.26 -25.56
CA ARG A 75 21.49 1.46 -26.80
C ARG A 75 21.41 -0.06 -26.57
N PRO A 76 20.27 -0.72 -26.85
CA PRO A 76 18.94 -0.13 -27.06
C PRO A 76 18.47 0.62 -25.80
N VAL A 77 17.54 1.57 -25.95
CA VAL A 77 16.99 2.28 -24.79
C VAL A 77 16.22 1.30 -23.92
N ARG A 78 16.62 1.18 -22.65
CA ARG A 78 15.90 0.38 -21.65
C ARG A 78 15.51 1.25 -20.47
N HIS A 79 14.35 0.96 -19.91
CA HIS A 79 13.78 1.71 -18.81
C HIS A 79 13.68 0.86 -17.56
N GLU A 80 13.82 1.52 -16.43
CA GLU A 80 13.52 0.99 -15.12
C GLU A 80 12.42 1.81 -14.47
N TYR A 81 11.79 1.23 -13.46
CA TYR A 81 10.73 1.82 -12.66
C TYR A 81 11.23 1.93 -11.23
N VAL A 82 11.32 3.15 -10.71
CA VAL A 82 11.89 3.44 -9.40
C VAL A 82 10.90 4.16 -8.51
N LEU A 83 10.94 3.88 -7.20
CA LEU A 83 10.06 4.54 -6.24
C LEU A 83 10.35 6.03 -6.15
N THR A 84 9.30 6.83 -6.27
CA THR A 84 9.28 8.23 -5.85
C THR A 84 9.21 8.31 -4.33
N GLU A 85 9.23 9.53 -3.77
CA GLU A 85 8.97 9.74 -2.35
C GLU A 85 7.58 9.22 -1.92
N LEU A 86 6.54 9.50 -2.72
CA LEU A 86 5.18 8.99 -2.50
C LEU A 86 5.12 7.45 -2.59
N GLY A 87 5.86 6.85 -3.52
CA GLY A 87 6.02 5.39 -3.59
C GLY A 87 6.63 4.81 -2.31
N ARG A 88 7.69 5.43 -1.79
CA ARG A 88 8.39 4.99 -0.57
C ARG A 88 7.51 5.10 0.66
N SER A 89 6.66 6.13 0.75
CA SER A 89 5.78 6.34 1.91
C SER A 89 4.72 5.25 2.07
N LEU A 90 4.45 4.43 1.04
CA LEU A 90 3.54 3.27 1.14
C LEU A 90 4.16 2.04 1.80
N ARG A 91 5.49 1.96 1.94
CA ARG A 91 6.15 0.77 2.48
C ARG A 91 5.62 0.33 3.85
N PRO A 92 5.42 1.23 4.84
CA PRO A 92 4.85 0.84 6.13
C PRO A 92 3.46 0.21 6.00
N VAL A 93 2.61 0.72 5.10
CA VAL A 93 1.25 0.20 4.88
C VAL A 93 1.31 -1.23 4.35
N VAL A 94 2.17 -1.50 3.35
CA VAL A 94 2.34 -2.85 2.78
C VAL A 94 2.92 -3.82 3.81
N VAL A 95 3.89 -3.37 4.61
CA VAL A 95 4.48 -4.17 5.70
C VAL A 95 3.42 -4.58 6.73
N THR A 96 2.62 -3.63 7.22
CA THR A 96 1.58 -3.93 8.20
C THR A 96 0.49 -4.83 7.60
N LEU A 97 0.13 -4.64 6.33
CA LEU A 97 -0.84 -5.50 5.64
C LEU A 97 -0.33 -6.94 5.50
N ALA A 98 0.96 -7.12 5.18
CA ALA A 98 1.57 -8.44 5.09
C ALA A 98 1.58 -9.16 6.46
N ALA A 99 1.95 -8.45 7.53
CA ALA A 99 1.92 -9.00 8.89
C ALA A 99 0.49 -9.35 9.32
N TRP A 100 -0.49 -8.51 9.02
CA TRP A 100 -1.89 -8.84 9.26
C TRP A 100 -2.32 -10.10 8.51
N GLY A 101 -1.87 -10.29 7.26
CA GLY A 101 -2.10 -11.52 6.50
C GLY A 101 -1.54 -12.78 7.19
N ASN A 102 -0.44 -12.64 7.91
CA ASN A 102 0.18 -13.72 8.70
C ASN A 102 -0.43 -13.89 10.10
N SER A 103 -1.27 -12.97 10.58
CA SER A 103 -1.74 -12.93 11.98
C SER A 103 -2.50 -14.17 12.45
N ARG A 104 -3.06 -14.95 11.52
CA ARG A 104 -3.82 -16.18 11.79
C ARG A 104 -3.01 -17.46 11.57
N LEU A 105 -1.77 -17.34 11.10
CA LEU A 105 -0.88 -18.46 10.79
C LEU A 105 0.04 -18.73 11.97
N ALA A 106 0.30 -20.00 12.25
CA ALA A 106 1.42 -20.36 13.10
C ALA A 106 2.74 -19.90 12.45
N PRO A 107 3.79 -19.55 13.23
CA PRO A 107 5.06 -19.07 12.68
C PRO A 107 5.63 -19.95 11.57
N GLU A 108 5.56 -21.27 11.73
CA GLU A 108 6.03 -22.28 10.77
C GLU A 108 5.22 -22.35 9.46
N GLU A 109 4.02 -21.79 9.42
CA GLU A 109 3.16 -21.76 8.24
C GLU A 109 3.36 -20.50 7.38
N ARG A 110 4.04 -19.48 7.93
CA ARG A 110 4.28 -18.20 7.26
C ARG A 110 5.27 -18.38 6.11
N ARG A 111 4.82 -18.09 4.88
CA ARG A 111 5.65 -18.24 3.67
C ARG A 111 6.53 -17.04 3.36
N MET A 112 6.18 -15.89 3.94
CA MET A 112 6.88 -14.63 3.79
C MET A 112 6.81 -13.91 5.13
N ILE A 113 7.95 -13.49 5.66
CA ILE A 113 8.06 -12.77 6.92
C ILE A 113 8.94 -11.54 6.70
N LEU A 114 8.71 -10.49 7.48
CA LEU A 114 9.64 -9.38 7.56
C LEU A 114 10.68 -9.71 8.63
N VAL A 115 11.96 -9.55 8.30
CA VAL A 115 13.05 -9.72 9.26
C VAL A 115 13.87 -8.44 9.36
N ASP A 116 14.52 -8.24 10.51
CA ASP A 116 15.61 -7.29 10.61
C ASP A 116 16.78 -7.78 9.75
N ALA A 117 17.37 -6.88 8.98
CA ALA A 117 18.40 -7.25 8.01
C ALA A 117 19.71 -7.70 8.68
N GLU A 118 19.97 -7.23 9.90
CA GLU A 118 21.18 -7.52 10.67
C GLU A 118 20.98 -8.75 11.57
N SER A 119 19.96 -8.73 12.44
CA SER A 119 19.72 -9.83 13.39
C SER A 119 19.07 -11.06 12.76
N ARG A 120 18.40 -10.89 11.62
CA ARG A 120 17.57 -11.91 10.95
C ARG A 120 16.37 -12.38 11.76
N GLU A 121 16.05 -11.70 12.85
CA GLU A 121 14.86 -12.00 13.66
C GLU A 121 13.60 -11.47 12.96
N GLU A 122 12.50 -12.21 13.11
CA GLU A 122 11.20 -11.79 12.60
C GLU A 122 10.74 -10.51 13.31
N VAL A 123 10.29 -9.55 12.51
CA VAL A 123 9.78 -8.25 12.98
C VAL A 123 8.27 -8.33 13.07
N GLU A 124 7.73 -7.96 14.23
CA GLU A 124 6.30 -7.68 14.42
C GLU A 124 6.05 -6.18 14.15
N PRO A 125 5.55 -5.77 12.97
CA PRO A 125 5.29 -4.38 12.69
C PRO A 125 4.04 -3.90 13.43
N ILE A 126 4.17 -2.79 14.14
CA ILE A 126 3.09 -2.20 14.93
C ILE A 126 2.87 -0.76 14.49
N VAL A 127 1.62 -0.29 14.54
CA VAL A 127 1.29 1.12 14.26
C VAL A 127 1.13 1.84 15.58
N VAL A 128 1.91 2.90 15.76
CA VAL A 128 1.88 3.74 16.96
C VAL A 128 1.59 5.18 16.60
N ASP A 129 1.00 5.92 17.53
CA ASP A 129 1.01 7.38 17.48
C ASP A 129 2.45 7.87 17.65
N ALA A 130 2.95 8.62 16.67
CA ALA A 130 4.34 9.06 16.66
C ALA A 130 4.70 10.01 17.81
N VAL A 131 3.71 10.69 18.41
CA VAL A 131 3.92 11.63 19.51
C VAL A 131 3.98 10.91 20.86
N THR A 132 3.05 10.00 21.12
CA THR A 132 2.90 9.34 22.42
C THR A 132 3.53 7.95 22.47
N GLY A 133 3.86 7.35 21.33
CA GLY A 133 4.39 5.99 21.22
C GLY A 133 3.37 4.89 21.53
N ARG A 134 2.11 5.25 21.81
CA ARG A 134 1.04 4.29 22.10
C ARG A 134 0.52 3.64 20.82
N ARG A 135 0.17 2.36 20.91
CA ARG A 135 -0.40 1.59 19.79
C ARG A 135 -1.77 2.13 19.41
N LEU A 136 -2.08 2.12 18.10
CA LEU A 136 -3.35 2.62 17.54
C LEU A 136 -4.43 1.53 17.39
N ASP A 137 -4.28 0.38 18.05
CA ASP A 137 -5.24 -0.73 18.02
C ASP A 137 -6.29 -0.68 19.14
N ASP A 138 -6.19 0.28 20.06
CA ASP A 138 -7.21 0.58 21.07
C ASP A 138 -8.32 1.46 20.47
N ALA A 139 -9.43 0.83 20.13
CA ALA A 139 -10.58 1.50 19.51
C ALA A 139 -11.33 2.45 20.46
N ASP A 140 -11.16 2.31 21.79
CA ASP A 140 -11.77 3.21 22.77
C ASP A 140 -10.90 4.46 22.98
N ALA A 141 -9.58 4.33 22.84
CA ALA A 141 -8.63 5.43 22.94
C ALA A 141 -8.48 6.24 21.63
N TYR A 142 -8.62 5.60 20.47
CA TYR A 142 -8.41 6.21 19.15
C TYR A 142 -9.62 6.01 18.24
N VAL A 143 -10.41 7.07 18.08
CA VAL A 143 -11.61 7.07 17.24
C VAL A 143 -11.42 7.91 15.98
N PHE A 144 -12.04 7.48 14.88
CA PHE A 144 -12.21 8.33 13.71
C PHE A 144 -13.25 9.42 13.99
N THR A 145 -13.00 10.64 13.50
CA THR A 145 -13.95 11.75 13.58
C THR A 145 -13.90 12.57 12.29
N ALA A 146 -14.87 13.46 12.10
CA ALA A 146 -14.93 14.34 10.95
C ALA A 146 -13.76 15.34 10.97
N GLY A 147 -12.99 15.36 9.88
CA GLY A 147 -11.90 16.33 9.72
C GLY A 147 -12.40 17.76 9.50
N PRO A 148 -11.51 18.77 9.56
CA PRO A 148 -11.87 20.18 9.40
C PRO A 148 -12.60 20.50 8.09
N ALA A 149 -12.26 19.77 7.01
CA ALA A 149 -12.80 19.95 5.67
C ALA A 149 -13.97 18.99 5.33
N ALA A 150 -14.48 18.21 6.29
CA ALA A 150 -15.57 17.26 6.06
C ALA A 150 -16.87 17.95 5.64
N GLY A 151 -17.58 17.36 4.66
CA GLY A 151 -18.92 17.78 4.26
C GLY A 151 -19.97 17.49 5.32
N SER A 152 -21.21 17.93 5.10
CA SER A 152 -22.31 17.71 6.05
C SER A 152 -22.59 16.23 6.30
N GLU A 153 -22.64 15.42 5.23
CA GLU A 153 -22.87 13.96 5.32
C GLU A 153 -21.78 13.26 6.14
N MET A 154 -20.50 13.61 5.94
CA MET A 154 -19.38 13.03 6.70
C MET A 154 -19.37 13.51 8.16
N ARG A 155 -19.80 14.74 8.44
CA ARG A 155 -19.95 15.22 9.83
C ARG A 155 -21.08 14.51 10.57
N GLU A 156 -22.23 14.32 9.91
CA GLU A 156 -23.37 13.59 10.47
C GLU A 156 -22.98 12.16 10.84
N ARG A 157 -22.19 11.47 10.01
CA ARG A 157 -21.67 10.12 10.30
C ARG A 157 -20.90 9.99 11.61
N TYR A 158 -20.23 11.05 12.07
CA TYR A 158 -19.42 11.07 13.30
C TYR A 158 -20.07 11.85 14.44
N THR A 159 -21.32 12.29 14.27
CA THR A 159 -22.08 12.88 15.37
C THR A 159 -22.62 11.73 16.22
N PRO A 160 -22.36 11.69 17.54
CA PRO A 160 -22.96 10.67 18.41
C PRO A 160 -24.49 10.77 18.32
N ASP A 161 -25.19 9.64 18.32
CA ASP A 161 -26.62 9.63 18.62
C ASP A 161 -26.79 10.17 20.06
N GLU A 162 -27.60 11.22 20.23
CA GLU A 162 -27.94 11.80 21.56
C GLU A 162 -28.65 10.81 22.49
#